data_AF-A0A2N2PPA8-F1
#
_entry.id   AF-A0A2N2PPA8-F1
#
_cell.length_a   1.000
_cell.length_b   1.000
_cell.length_c   1.000
_cell.angle_alpha   90.00
_cell.angle_beta   90.00
_cell.angle_gamma   90.00
#
_symmetry.space_group_name_H-M   'P 1'
#
loop_
_entity.id
_entity.type
_entity.pdbx_description
1 polymer ?
#
loop_
_entity_poly.entity_id
_entity_poly.type
_entity_poly.pdbx_seq_one_letter_code
_entity_poly.pdbx_strand_id
1 'polypeptide(L)'
;MTIIARRVTQRGVLVPRALIRAWGNIQEVEIEQRPDAVVIKPKTARAGDLRDQVVSKMKAAGLIEELPWPQPPRVSAEVRARLAEKLSHGKPLSEILLEDREEYA
;
A
#
# COMPACT_ATOMS: atom_id res chain seq x y z
N MET A 1 -22.96 7.75 25.21
CA MET A 1 -23.65 6.53 24.73
C MET A 1 -24.73 6.99 23.76
N THR A 2 -24.53 6.78 22.46
CA THR A 2 -25.46 7.28 21.44
C THR A 2 -26.45 6.17 21.09
N ILE A 3 -27.71 6.35 21.47
CA ILE A 3 -28.79 5.42 21.10
C ILE A 3 -29.27 5.82 19.72
N ILE A 4 -29.21 4.88 18.77
CA ILE A 4 -29.51 5.16 17.37
C ILE A 4 -30.67 4.27 16.95
N ALA A 5 -31.72 4.90 16.43
CA ALA A 5 -32.84 4.19 15.83
C ALA A 5 -32.34 3.41 14.60
N ARG A 6 -32.30 2.09 14.68
CA ARG A 6 -31.98 1.21 13.55
C ARG A 6 -33.25 0.73 12.87
N ARG A 7 -33.20 0.57 11.55
CA ARG A 7 -34.25 -0.13 10.80
C ARG A 7 -33.73 -1.48 10.35
N VAL A 8 -34.29 -2.55 10.89
CA VAL A 8 -34.02 -3.92 10.44
C VAL A 8 -34.94 -4.21 9.26
N THR A 9 -34.37 -4.71 8.17
CA THR A 9 -35.09 -5.12 6.96
C THR A 9 -34.80 -6.59 6.68
N GLN A 10 -35.59 -7.22 5.81
CA GLN A 10 -35.34 -8.60 5.37
C GLN A 10 -33.99 -8.79 4.66
N ARG A 11 -33.39 -7.69 4.18
CA ARG A 11 -32.08 -7.70 3.49
C ARG A 11 -30.90 -7.31 4.40
N GLY A 12 -31.17 -6.93 5.65
CA GLY A 12 -30.14 -6.52 6.60
C GLY A 12 -30.50 -5.29 7.42
N VAL A 13 -29.50 -4.73 8.10
CA VAL A 13 -29.66 -3.57 9.00
C VAL A 13 -29.29 -2.29 8.26
N LEU A 14 -30.20 -1.32 8.25
CA LEU A 14 -29.92 0.02 7.72
C LEU A 14 -29.25 0.87 8.80
N VAL A 15 -28.05 1.35 8.49
CA VAL A 15 -27.25 2.22 9.36
C VAL A 15 -27.24 3.63 8.76
N PRO A 16 -27.57 4.68 9.54
CA PRO A 16 -27.47 6.06 9.07
C PRO A 16 -26.08 6.38 8.53
N ARG A 17 -26.02 6.98 7.33
CA ARG A 17 -24.77 7.32 6.63
C ARG A 17 -23.83 8.21 7.47
N ALA A 18 -24.39 9.05 8.35
CA ALA A 18 -23.61 9.92 9.23
C ALA A 18 -22.65 9.14 10.14
N LEU A 19 -23.00 7.92 10.55
CA LEU A 19 -22.18 7.10 11.46
C LEU A 19 -20.99 6.45 10.77
N ILE A 20 -21.12 6.22 9.47
CA ILE A 20 -20.10 5.59 8.63
C ILE A 20 -19.42 6.63 7.72
N ARG A 21 -19.52 7.92 8.06
CA ARG A 21 -18.84 8.98 7.27
C ARG A 21 -17.33 8.97 7.48
N ALA A 22 -16.90 8.82 8.74
CA ALA A 22 -15.49 8.76 9.12
C ALA A 22 -14.77 7.52 8.58
N TRP A 23 -15.55 6.52 8.20
CA TRP A 23 -15.13 5.24 7.64
C TRP A 23 -14.63 5.36 6.19
N GLY A 24 -15.01 6.40 5.45
CA GLY A 24 -14.53 6.66 4.09
C GLY A 24 -15.10 5.69 3.05
N ASN A 25 -14.31 5.42 1.99
CA ASN A 25 -14.69 4.48 0.93
C ASN A 25 -14.28 3.07 1.31
N ILE A 26 -15.14 2.40 2.09
CA ILE A 26 -14.93 1.00 2.47
C ILE A 26 -15.56 0.08 1.44
N GLN A 27 -14.78 -0.88 0.93
CA GLN A 27 -15.30 -1.97 0.08
C GLN A 27 -15.61 -3.24 0.88
N GLU A 28 -14.92 -3.47 2.01
CA GLU A 28 -15.10 -4.66 2.85
C GLU A 28 -15.20 -4.31 4.33
N VAL A 29 -16.07 -5.02 5.05
CA VAL A 29 -16.23 -4.90 6.50
C VAL A 29 -15.92 -6.23 7.17
N GLU A 30 -15.34 -6.16 8.35
CA GLU A 30 -15.17 -7.30 9.25
C GLU A 30 -16.31 -7.31 10.28
N ILE A 31 -16.89 -8.49 10.51
CA ILE A 31 -18.01 -8.68 11.43
C ILE A 31 -17.57 -9.64 12.54
N GLU A 32 -17.58 -9.14 13.77
CA GLU A 32 -17.22 -9.90 14.97
C GLU A 32 -18.50 -10.06 15.82
N GLN A 33 -18.91 -11.31 16.05
CA GLN A 33 -20.07 -11.61 16.90
C GLN A 33 -19.61 -11.82 18.34
N ARG A 34 -20.09 -10.97 19.25
CA ARG A 34 -19.88 -11.05 20.70
C ARG A 34 -21.17 -11.53 21.39
N PRO A 35 -21.10 -11.98 22.65
CA PRO A 35 -22.27 -12.49 23.38
C PRO A 35 -23.45 -11.51 23.46
N ASP A 36 -23.16 -10.20 23.52
CA ASP A 36 -24.13 -9.12 23.71
C ASP A 36 -24.20 -8.14 22.53
N ALA A 37 -23.31 -8.27 21.54
CA ALA A 37 -23.16 -7.29 20.47
C ALA A 37 -22.64 -7.89 19.16
N VAL A 38 -23.01 -7.28 18.04
CA VAL A 38 -22.35 -7.50 16.75
C VAL A 38 -21.49 -6.27 16.47
N VAL A 39 -20.18 -6.47 16.36
CA VAL A 39 -19.23 -5.40 16.11
C VAL A 39 -18.84 -5.43 14.63
N ILE A 40 -19.14 -4.36 13.91
CA ILE A 40 -18.81 -4.21 12.49
C ILE A 40 -17.69 -3.17 12.39
N LYS A 41 -16.57 -3.53 11.78
CA LYS A 41 -15.41 -2.65 11.61
C LYS A 41 -15.05 -2.55 10.12
N PRO A 42 -14.56 -1.39 9.64
CA PRO A 42 -13.89 -1.33 8.36
C PRO A 42 -12.77 -2.37 8.33
N LYS A 43 -12.76 -3.22 7.31
CA LYS A 43 -11.56 -3.98 7.01
C LYS A 43 -10.61 -2.98 6.39
N THR A 44 -9.67 -2.45 7.17
CA THR A 44 -8.66 -1.52 6.67
C THR A 44 -7.98 -2.18 5.49
N ALA A 45 -8.09 -1.54 4.33
CA ALA A 45 -7.45 -1.99 3.12
C ALA A 45 -5.96 -2.22 3.40
N ARG A 46 -5.47 -3.32 2.82
CA ARG A 46 -4.11 -3.87 2.93
C ARG A 46 -3.07 -2.75 2.98
N ALA A 47 -1.98 -2.99 3.69
CA ALA A 47 -0.83 -2.09 3.90
C ALA A 47 -0.34 -1.21 2.71
N GLY A 48 -0.71 -1.53 1.47
CA GLY A 48 -0.57 -0.65 0.30
C GLY A 48 -1.32 0.69 0.45
N ASP A 49 -2.57 0.68 0.93
CA ASP A 49 -3.39 1.90 1.04
C ASP A 49 -2.87 2.86 2.11
N LEU A 50 -2.31 2.31 3.19
CA LEU A 50 -1.67 3.12 4.24
C LEU A 50 -0.39 3.76 3.73
N ARG A 51 0.43 3.02 2.98
CA ARG A 51 1.65 3.54 2.37
C ARG A 51 1.33 4.69 1.41
N ASP A 52 0.34 4.50 0.54
CA ASP A 52 -0.03 5.51 -0.44
C ASP A 52 -0.66 6.75 0.23
N GLN A 53 -1.42 6.56 1.31
CA GLN A 53 -1.95 7.67 2.11
C GLN A 53 -0.84 8.44 2.84
N VAL A 54 0.17 7.75 3.38
CA VAL A 54 1.34 8.38 4.02
C VAL A 54 2.15 9.17 2.99
N VAL A 55 2.46 8.57 1.84
CA VAL A 55 3.18 9.24 0.74
C VAL A 55 2.42 10.48 0.27
N SER A 56 1.11 10.38 0.12
CA SER A 56 0.26 11.51 -0.28
C SER A 56 0.31 12.67 0.74
N LYS A 57 0.22 12.37 2.04
CA LYS A 57 0.35 13.39 3.10
C LYS A 57 1.74 14.03 3.13
N MET A 58 2.79 13.24 2.93
CA MET A 58 4.16 13.75 2.91
C MET A 58 4.42 14.63 1.67
N LYS A 59 3.86 14.28 0.51
CA LYS A 59 3.86 15.15 -0.69
C LYS A 59 3.15 16.48 -0.41
N ALA A 60 1.95 16.42 0.19
CA ALA A 60 1.19 17.63 0.53
C ALA A 60 1.91 18.54 1.54
N ALA A 61 2.71 17.97 2.42
CA ALA A 61 3.54 18.71 3.38
C ALA A 61 4.88 19.21 2.78
N GLY A 62 5.15 18.94 1.50
CA GLY A 62 6.42 19.30 0.85
C GLY A 62 7.63 18.51 1.35
N LEU A 63 7.41 17.38 2.04
CA LEU A 63 8.49 16.52 2.56
C LEU A 63 9.00 15.52 1.53
N ILE A 64 8.19 15.25 0.49
CA ILE A 64 8.54 14.37 -0.63
C ILE A 64 8.17 15.11 -1.91
N GLU A 65 9.13 15.23 -2.82
CA GLU A 65 8.89 15.67 -4.19
C GLU A 65 8.93 14.49 -5.15
N GLU A 66 8.10 14.56 -6.18
CA GLU A 66 8.14 13.61 -7.28
C GLU A 66 9.12 14.14 -8.32
N LEU A 67 10.31 13.55 -8.36
CA LEU A 67 11.33 13.92 -9.34
C LEU A 67 10.89 13.43 -10.73
N PRO A 68 10.93 14.28 -11.77
CA PRO A 68 10.49 13.94 -13.13
C PRO A 68 11.53 13.10 -13.87
N TRP A 69 12.10 12.10 -13.21
CA TRP A 69 13.14 11.27 -13.81
C TRP A 69 12.49 10.17 -14.64
N PRO A 70 13.00 9.89 -15.85
CA PRO A 70 12.54 8.76 -16.62
C PRO A 70 12.74 7.50 -15.77
N GLN A 71 11.65 6.75 -15.58
CA GLN A 71 11.72 5.48 -14.88
C GLN A 71 12.63 4.55 -15.70
N PRO A 72 13.65 3.92 -15.10
CA PRO A 72 14.48 2.98 -15.81
C PRO A 72 13.60 1.82 -16.32
N PRO A 73 13.94 1.23 -17.48
CA PRO A 73 13.18 0.12 -18.03
C PRO A 73 13.15 -1.04 -17.04
N ARG A 74 12.03 -1.78 -17.03
CA ARG A 74 11.91 -2.98 -16.19
C ARG A 74 12.92 -4.01 -16.66
N VAL A 75 13.82 -4.39 -15.76
CA VAL A 75 14.84 -5.41 -15.99
C VAL A 75 14.22 -6.80 -15.79
N SER A 76 14.60 -7.77 -16.64
CA SER A 76 14.12 -9.16 -16.50
C SER A 76 14.62 -9.80 -15.20
N ALA A 77 13.92 -10.84 -14.73
CA ALA A 77 14.32 -11.57 -13.53
C ALA A 77 15.71 -12.22 -13.66
N GLU A 78 16.05 -12.69 -14.87
CA GLU A 78 17.35 -13.28 -15.21
C GLU A 78 18.49 -12.27 -15.06
N VAL A 79 18.33 -11.07 -15.66
CA VAL A 79 19.35 -10.01 -15.55
C VAL A 79 19.52 -9.56 -14.10
N ARG A 80 18.43 -9.52 -13.31
CA ARG A 80 18.51 -9.25 -11.88
C ARG A 80 19.28 -10.32 -11.10
N ALA A 81 19.08 -11.60 -11.42
CA ALA A 81 19.79 -12.69 -10.76
C ALA A 81 21.29 -12.65 -11.08
N ARG A 82 21.66 -12.45 -12.37
CA ARG A 82 23.06 -12.30 -12.80
C ARG A 82 23.74 -11.12 -12.09
N LEU A 83 23.04 -9.98 -11.96
CA LEU A 83 23.60 -8.81 -11.29
C LEU A 83 23.76 -9.04 -9.78
N ALA A 84 22.80 -9.69 -9.13
CA ALA A 84 22.88 -10.00 -7.70
C ALA A 84 24.06 -10.94 -7.40
N GLU A 85 24.29 -11.94 -8.26
CA GLU A 85 25.46 -12.81 -8.18
C GLU A 85 26.76 -12.00 -8.31
N LYS A 86 26.91 -11.18 -9.37
CA LYS A 86 28.09 -10.31 -9.56
C LYS A 86 28.37 -9.41 -8.35
N LEU A 87 27.32 -8.82 -7.77
CA LEU A 87 27.44 -7.94 -6.59
C LEU A 87 27.76 -8.69 -5.29
N SER A 88 27.47 -9.99 -5.21
CA SER A 88 27.73 -10.80 -4.00
C SER A 88 29.22 -11.04 -3.74
N HIS A 89 30.08 -10.91 -4.76
CA HIS A 89 31.52 -11.20 -4.66
C HIS A 89 32.34 -10.12 -3.95
N GLY A 90 31.70 -9.08 -3.38
CA GLY A 90 32.36 -8.07 -2.54
C GLY A 90 33.26 -7.08 -3.29
N LYS A 91 33.23 -7.09 -4.63
CA LYS A 91 33.90 -6.07 -5.44
C LYS A 91 33.22 -4.71 -5.30
N PRO A 92 33.98 -3.61 -5.34
CA PRO A 92 33.41 -2.27 -5.46
C PRO A 92 32.52 -2.13 -6.71
N LEU A 93 31.38 -1.46 -6.57
CA LEU A 93 30.46 -1.23 -7.69
C LEU A 93 31.14 -0.52 -8.87
N SER A 94 32.13 0.35 -8.60
CA SER A 94 32.91 1.04 -9.62
C SER A 94 33.69 0.09 -10.53
N GLU A 95 34.22 -1.00 -9.99
CA GLU A 95 34.96 -2.00 -10.77
C GLU A 95 34.01 -2.83 -11.64
N ILE A 96 32.88 -3.24 -11.08
CA ILE A 96 31.84 -3.98 -11.82
C ILE A 96 31.32 -3.18 -13.01
N LEU A 97 31.13 -1.86 -12.84
CA LEU A 97 30.69 -0.98 -13.92
C LEU A 97 31.75 -0.76 -15.02
N LEU A 98 33.03 -0.83 -14.67
CA LEU A 98 34.13 -0.74 -15.62
C LEU A 98 34.27 -2.05 -16.43
N GLU A 99 34.23 -3.20 -15.75
CA GLU A 99 34.26 -4.53 -16.36
C GLU A 99 33.11 -4.72 -17.38
N ASP A 100 31.88 -4.35 -17.00
CA ASP A 100 30.73 -4.45 -17.90
C ASP A 100 30.87 -3.50 -19.11
N ARG A 101 31.49 -2.33 -18.95
CA ARG A 101 31.66 -1.37 -20.06
C ARG A 101 32.66 -1.84 -21.10
N GLU A 102 33.67 -2.60 -20.70
CA GLU A 102 34.64 -3.22 -21.59
C GLU A 102 34.05 -4.44 -22.32
N GLU A 103 33.08 -5.14 -21.71
CA GLU A 103 32.38 -6.28 -22.31
C GLU A 103 31.43 -5.88 -23.47
N TYR A 104 31.01 -4.60 -23.52
CA TYR A 104 30.09 -4.05 -24.54
C TYR A 104 30.76 -3.06 -25.53
N ALA A 105 32.10 -2.95 -25.54
CA ALA A 105 32.88 -2.16 -26.48
C ALA A 105 33.36 -2.99 -27.69
#